data_AF-A0A6A8AD44-F1
#
_entry.id   AF-A0A6A8AD44-F1
#
_cell.length_a   1.000
_cell.length_b   1.000
_cell.length_c   1.000
_cell.angle_alpha   90.00
_cell.angle_beta   90.00
_cell.angle_gamma   90.00
#
_symmetry.space_group_name_H-M   'P 1'
#
loop_
_entity.id
_entity.type
_entity.pdbx_description
1 polymer ?
#
loop_
_entity_poly.entity_id
_entity_poly.type
_entity_poly.pdbx_seq_one_letter_code
_entity_poly.pdbx_strand_id
1 'polypeptide(L)'
;MEKNAAASLTVELTPTQVRGLKLAKDGDLFPQEGKKWTHLDAQVTYAPSDRFKERPRAVKTATTVTVNQLREHGLLRELNPDVDASESAHGITMAGKIWLLKHK
;
A
#
# COMPACT_ATOMS: atom_id res chain seq x y z
N MET A 1 -11.05 15.21 -14.67
CA MET A 1 -10.23 14.32 -13.80
C MET A 1 -8.84 14.90 -13.47
N GLU A 2 -8.34 15.96 -14.13
CA GLU A 2 -6.96 16.44 -13.92
C GLU A 2 -6.67 17.20 -12.60
N LYS A 3 -7.68 17.77 -11.94
CA LYS A 3 -7.45 18.59 -10.73
C LYS A 3 -6.83 17.84 -9.54
N ASN A 4 -7.02 16.52 -9.43
CA ASN A 4 -6.47 15.74 -8.31
C ASN A 4 -4.99 15.36 -8.50
N ALA A 5 -4.50 15.28 -9.73
CA ALA A 5 -3.13 14.84 -9.99
C ALA A 5 -2.10 15.87 -9.50
N ALA A 6 -2.32 17.16 -9.72
CA ALA A 6 -1.41 18.20 -9.24
C ALA A 6 -1.41 18.30 -7.70
N ALA A 7 -2.60 18.25 -7.07
CA ALA A 7 -2.73 18.33 -5.61
C ALA A 7 -2.09 17.13 -4.88
N SER A 8 -2.16 15.95 -5.48
CA SER A 8 -1.53 14.74 -4.92
C SER A 8 0.00 14.82 -4.82
N LEU A 9 0.65 15.67 -5.62
CA LEU A 9 2.11 15.81 -5.62
C LEU A 9 2.65 16.71 -4.49
N THR A 10 1.79 17.49 -3.85
CA THR A 10 2.16 18.45 -2.79
C THR A 10 1.66 18.03 -1.41
N VAL A 11 0.98 16.89 -1.28
CA VAL A 11 0.48 16.40 0.01
C VAL A 11 1.64 15.95 0.90
N GLU A 12 1.59 16.31 2.18
CA GLU A 12 2.52 15.78 3.17
C GLU A 12 1.99 14.47 3.74
N LEU A 13 2.80 13.41 3.64
CA LEU A 13 2.43 12.09 4.14
C LEU A 13 3.10 11.80 5.47
N THR A 14 2.33 11.24 6.40
CA THR A 14 2.87 10.69 7.64
C THR A 14 3.81 9.50 7.35
N PRO A 15 4.73 9.14 8.26
CA PRO A 15 5.61 7.99 8.07
C PRO A 15 4.85 6.66 7.79
N THR A 16 3.65 6.51 8.37
CA THR A 16 2.80 5.33 8.13
C THR A 16 2.24 5.31 6.71
N GLN A 17 1.77 6.46 6.21
CA GLN A 17 1.32 6.61 4.83
C GLN A 17 2.46 6.40 3.83
N VAL A 18 3.66 6.91 4.12
CA VAL A 18 4.85 6.66 3.29
C VAL A 18 5.17 5.17 3.23
N ARG A 19 5.10 4.44 4.35
CA ARG A 19 5.30 2.98 4.37
C ARG A 19 4.23 2.26 3.54
N GLY A 20 2.97 2.66 3.66
CA GLY A 20 1.86 2.11 2.86
C GLY A 20 2.05 2.35 1.36
N LEU A 21 2.47 3.56 0.98
CA LEU A 21 2.74 3.91 -0.42
C LEU A 21 3.98 3.17 -0.98
N LYS A 22 5.03 3.00 -0.17
CA LYS A 22 6.20 2.17 -0.51
C LYS A 22 5.80 0.70 -0.69
N LEU A 23 4.89 0.18 0.13
CA LEU A 23 4.34 -1.17 -0.06
C LEU A 23 3.59 -1.28 -1.41
N ALA A 24 2.72 -0.32 -1.72
CA ALA A 24 1.99 -0.29 -3.00
C ALA A 24 2.88 -0.10 -4.23
N LYS A 25 4.09 0.46 -4.06
CA LYS A 25 5.11 0.53 -5.12
C LYS A 25 5.67 -0.87 -5.43
N ASP A 26 5.80 -1.72 -4.42
CA ASP A 26 6.37 -3.06 -4.54
C ASP A 26 5.36 -4.07 -5.17
N GLY A 27 4.07 -3.73 -5.18
CA GLY A 27 3.00 -4.50 -5.83
C GLY A 27 1.61 -4.05 -5.40
N ASP A 28 0.58 -4.60 -6.03
CA ASP A 28 -0.82 -4.29 -5.67
C ASP A 28 -1.17 -4.78 -4.27
N LEU A 29 -2.09 -4.07 -3.62
CA LEU A 29 -2.54 -4.33 -2.27
C LEU A 29 -3.91 -5.00 -2.30
N PHE A 30 -3.99 -6.16 -1.65
CA PHE A 30 -5.20 -6.95 -1.50
C PHE A 30 -5.65 -6.90 -0.03
N PRO A 31 -6.96 -6.83 0.23
CA PRO A 31 -7.48 -6.87 1.59
C PRO A 31 -7.20 -8.24 2.23
N GLN A 32 -6.92 -8.20 3.53
CA GLN A 32 -6.61 -9.35 4.37
C GLN A 32 -7.46 -9.28 5.64
N GLU A 33 -7.47 -10.38 6.40
CA GLU A 33 -8.11 -10.42 7.71
C GLU A 33 -7.60 -9.32 8.65
N GLY A 34 -8.49 -8.82 9.52
CA GLY A 34 -8.12 -7.83 10.53
C GLY A 34 -7.86 -6.41 9.98
N LYS A 35 -8.51 -6.03 8.86
CA LYS A 35 -8.40 -4.67 8.25
C LYS A 35 -6.98 -4.33 7.80
N LYS A 36 -6.26 -5.34 7.31
CA LYS A 36 -4.90 -5.23 6.79
C LYS A 36 -4.89 -5.39 5.27
N TRP A 37 -3.84 -4.86 4.67
CA TRP A 37 -3.63 -4.89 3.23
C TRP A 37 -2.19 -5.29 2.94
N THR A 38 -2.00 -6.25 2.04
CA THR A 38 -0.68 -6.72 1.60
C THR A 38 -0.78 -7.36 0.22
N HIS A 39 0.32 -7.88 -0.33
CA HIS A 39 0.30 -8.59 -1.62
C HIS A 39 -0.42 -9.94 -1.50
N LEU A 40 -1.03 -10.42 -2.59
CA LEU A 40 -1.88 -11.62 -2.61
C LEU A 40 -1.23 -12.85 -1.94
N ASP A 41 0.06 -13.08 -2.19
CA ASP A 41 0.81 -14.25 -1.70
C ASP A 41 1.91 -13.86 -0.69
N ALA A 42 1.72 -12.78 0.08
CA ALA A 42 2.72 -12.36 1.04
C ALA A 42 2.79 -13.35 2.23
N GLN A 43 3.91 -14.06 2.36
CA GLN A 43 4.13 -15.05 3.41
C GLN A 43 5.39 -14.78 4.23
N VAL A 44 5.37 -15.20 5.49
CA VAL A 44 6.56 -15.21 6.35
C VAL A 44 7.46 -16.36 5.92
N THR A 45 8.73 -16.05 5.64
CA THR A 45 9.67 -17.01 5.03
C THR A 45 9.99 -18.23 5.92
N TYR A 46 10.16 -18.03 7.23
CA TYR A 46 10.52 -19.09 8.19
C TYR A 46 9.78 -18.91 9.52
N ALA A 47 9.68 -19.98 10.33
CA ALA A 47 9.11 -19.87 11.67
C ALA A 47 10.05 -19.09 12.62
N PRO A 48 9.55 -18.19 13.49
CA PRO A 48 10.38 -17.46 14.46
C PRO A 48 11.20 -18.33 15.41
N SER A 49 10.75 -19.58 15.64
CA SER A 49 11.42 -20.55 16.51
C SER A 49 12.57 -21.29 15.83
N ASP A 50 12.70 -21.21 14.50
CA ASP A 50 13.72 -21.94 13.75
C ASP A 50 15.06 -21.21 13.84
N ARG A 51 15.97 -21.72 14.69
CA ARG A 51 17.30 -21.15 14.91
C ARG A 51 18.31 -21.50 13.82
N PHE A 52 17.98 -22.44 12.94
CA PHE A 52 18.88 -22.92 11.89
C PHE A 52 18.69 -22.21 10.56
N LYS A 53 17.64 -21.38 10.44
CA LYS A 53 17.34 -20.59 9.24
C LYS A 53 17.57 -19.10 9.48
N GLU A 54 17.55 -18.34 8.40
CA GLU A 54 17.57 -16.88 8.51
C GLU A 54 16.40 -16.37 9.34
N ARG A 55 16.59 -15.20 9.97
CA ARG A 55 15.51 -14.55 10.72
C ARG A 55 14.30 -14.35 9.79
N PRO A 56 13.08 -14.71 10.25
CA PRO A 56 11.89 -14.52 9.43
C PRO A 56 11.70 -13.06 9.04
N ARG A 57 11.29 -12.83 7.79
CA ARG A 57 10.86 -11.51 7.35
C ARG A 57 9.36 -11.39 7.58
N ALA A 58 8.98 -10.48 8.46
CA ALA A 58 7.57 -10.18 8.70
C ALA A 58 6.91 -9.64 7.41
N VAL A 59 5.70 -10.11 7.13
CA VAL A 59 4.89 -9.59 6.03
C VAL A 59 4.58 -8.12 6.31
N LYS A 60 4.96 -7.25 5.37
CA LYS A 60 4.62 -5.82 5.45
C LYS A 60 3.13 -5.66 5.17
N THR A 61 2.46 -4.83 5.97
CA THR A 61 1.02 -4.57 5.82
C THR A 61 0.72 -3.08 5.94
N ALA A 62 -0.31 -2.61 5.25
CA ALA A 62 -0.97 -1.33 5.51
C ALA A 62 -2.32 -1.56 6.20
N THR A 63 -2.85 -0.56 6.90
CA THR A 63 -4.21 -0.62 7.46
C THR A 63 -5.21 -0.07 6.45
N THR A 64 -6.49 -0.46 6.58
CA THR A 64 -7.56 0.12 5.76
C THR A 64 -7.61 1.65 5.84
N VAL A 65 -7.34 2.22 7.02
CA VAL A 65 -7.28 3.69 7.20
C VAL A 65 -6.19 4.29 6.32
N THR A 66 -5.00 3.70 6.30
CA THR A 66 -3.89 4.17 5.45
C THR A 66 -4.20 4.03 3.97
N VAL A 67 -4.80 2.92 3.53
CA VAL A 67 -5.17 2.72 2.13
C VAL A 67 -6.21 3.74 1.68
N ASN A 68 -7.25 3.97 2.49
CA ASN A 68 -8.29 4.96 2.20
C ASN A 68 -7.73 6.37 2.07
N GLN A 69 -6.88 6.80 3.01
CA GLN A 69 -6.24 8.12 2.97
C GLN A 69 -5.38 8.29 1.71
N LEU A 70 -4.58 7.28 1.36
CA LEU A 70 -3.75 7.34 0.15
C LEU A 70 -4.59 7.36 -1.14
N ARG A 71 -5.76 6.70 -1.15
CA ARG A 71 -6.73 6.77 -2.24
C ARG A 71 -7.39 8.15 -2.33
N GLU A 72 -7.79 8.73 -1.20
CA GLU A 72 -8.35 10.09 -1.11
C GLU A 72 -7.33 11.12 -1.62
N HIS A 73 -6.04 10.91 -1.36
CA HIS A 73 -4.96 11.73 -1.91
C HIS A 73 -4.67 11.45 -3.40
N GLY A 74 -5.37 10.51 -4.04
CA GLY A 74 -5.14 10.14 -5.45
C GLY A 74 -3.83 9.38 -5.70
N LEU A 75 -3.17 8.88 -4.65
CA LEU A 75 -1.91 8.16 -4.73
C LEU A 75 -2.11 6.65 -4.93
N LEU A 76 -3.29 6.13 -4.57
CA LEU A 76 -3.77 4.80 -4.89
C LEU A 76 -5.06 4.87 -5.73
N ARG A 77 -5.36 3.78 -6.44
CA ARG A 77 -6.63 3.57 -7.15
C ARG A 77 -7.13 2.15 -6.93
N GLU A 78 -8.45 1.98 -6.98
CA GLU A 78 -9.09 0.67 -7.09
C GLU A 78 -8.75 0.03 -8.44
N LEU A 79 -8.56 -1.28 -8.44
CA LEU A 79 -8.29 -2.06 -9.64
C LEU A 79 -9.55 -2.76 -10.17
N ASN A 80 -10.54 -2.98 -9.31
CA ASN A 80 -11.83 -3.52 -9.70
C ASN A 80 -12.94 -2.56 -9.23
N PRO A 81 -13.46 -1.70 -10.11
CA PRO A 81 -14.51 -0.73 -9.75
C PRO A 81 -15.89 -1.38 -9.57
N ASP A 82 -16.06 -2.65 -9.94
CA ASP A 82 -17.34 -3.36 -9.88
C ASP A 82 -17.60 -4.00 -8.50
N VAL A 83 -16.63 -3.92 -7.59
CA VAL A 83 -16.75 -4.40 -6.21
C VAL A 83 -16.54 -3.26 -5.22
N ASP A 84 -17.03 -3.44 -4.00
CA ASP A 84 -16.81 -2.48 -2.94
C ASP A 84 -15.32 -2.22 -2.74
N ALA A 85 -14.96 -0.96 -2.48
CA ALA A 85 -13.56 -0.58 -2.32
C ALA A 85 -12.87 -1.24 -1.11
N SER A 86 -13.62 -1.77 -0.15
CA SER A 86 -13.04 -2.59 0.92
C SER A 86 -12.57 -3.97 0.43
N GLU A 87 -13.04 -4.40 -0.73
CA GLU A 87 -12.82 -5.72 -1.32
C GLU A 87 -11.96 -5.64 -2.59
N SER A 88 -12.01 -4.51 -3.33
CA SER A 88 -11.16 -4.29 -4.48
C SER A 88 -9.68 -4.26 -4.09
N ALA A 89 -8.83 -4.89 -4.89
CA ALA A 89 -7.40 -4.64 -4.84
C ALA A 89 -7.08 -3.17 -5.21
N HIS A 90 -5.95 -2.66 -4.69
CA HIS A 90 -5.52 -1.27 -4.89
C HIS A 90 -4.11 -1.21 -5.47
N GLY A 91 -3.95 -0.43 -6.55
CA GLY A 91 -2.67 -0.19 -7.20
C GLY A 91 -2.18 1.24 -7.00
N ILE A 92 -0.85 1.43 -7.03
CA ILE A 92 -0.24 2.76 -6.98
C ILE A 92 -0.47 3.55 -8.28
N THR A 93 -0.86 4.82 -8.15
CA THR A 93 -1.02 5.71 -9.31
C THR A 93 0.32 6.27 -9.78
N MET A 94 0.35 6.89 -10.96
CA MET A 94 1.54 7.62 -11.41
C MET A 94 1.91 8.75 -10.45
N ALA A 95 0.92 9.46 -9.91
CA ALA A 95 1.16 10.48 -8.90
C ALA A 95 1.84 9.91 -7.65
N GLY A 96 1.37 8.75 -7.16
CA GLY A 96 2.01 8.02 -6.07
C GLY A 96 3.48 7.71 -6.33
N LYS A 97 3.81 7.23 -7.54
CA LYS A 97 5.20 6.95 -7.94
C LYS A 97 6.05 8.22 -7.98
N ILE A 98 5.55 9.30 -8.57
CA ILE A 98 6.26 10.58 -8.65
C ILE A 98 6.45 11.19 -7.26
N TRP A 99 5.45 11.09 -6.39
CA TRP A 99 5.54 11.54 -5.01
C TRP A 99 6.71 10.85 -4.27
N LEU A 100 6.80 9.52 -4.36
CA LEU A 100 7.91 8.75 -3.74
C LEU A 100 9.28 9.11 -4.33
N LEU A 101 9.35 9.45 -5.62
CA LEU A 101 10.61 9.88 -6.25
C LEU A 101 11.09 11.22 -5.72
N LYS A 102 10.16 12.14 -5.40
CA LYS A 102 10.47 13.48 -4.86
C LYS A 102 10.83 13.46 -3.36
N HIS A 103 10.31 12.51 -2.60
CA HIS A 103 10.43 12.45 -1.13
C HIS A 103 11.20 11.19 -0.66
N LYS A 104 12.37 10.93 -1.26
CA LYS A 104 13.18 9.72 -1.01
C LYS A 104 13.60 9.56 0.45
#